data_AF-A0A3R7E9D4-F1
#
_entry.id   AF-A0A3R7E9D4-F1
#
_cell.length_a   1.000
_cell.length_b   1.000
_cell.length_c   1.000
_cell.angle_alpha   90.00
_cell.angle_beta   90.00
_cell.angle_gamma   90.00
#
_symmetry.space_group_name_H-M   'P 1'
#
loop_
_entity.id
_entity.type
_entity.pdbx_description
1 polymer ?
#
loop_
_entity_poly.entity_id
_entity_poly.type
_entity_poly.pdbx_seq_one_letter_code
_entity_poly.pdbx_strand_id
1 'polypeptide(L)'
;MNRLLKLYRWRETCVHRNVSESFPSSSEKRSRIRLCLDVLRTISRGVAKPTNIMYRSNLSWGTLMRILDLLTEEGLVEFEIIGKRKIYRITRKGLDTLEYYRKIEEIFMSIE
;
A
#
# COMPACT_ATOMS: atom_id res chain seq x y z
N MET A 1 24.88 -14.29 -18.97
CA MET A 1 23.88 -13.28 -19.38
C MET A 1 22.66 -14.06 -19.89
N ASN A 2 21.50 -14.16 -19.26
CA ASN A 2 20.90 -13.35 -18.20
C ASN A 2 19.97 -14.25 -17.34
N ARG A 3 20.22 -14.35 -16.02
CA ARG A 3 19.38 -15.07 -15.03
C ARG A 3 18.14 -14.23 -14.63
N LEU A 4 17.56 -13.49 -15.57
CA LEU A 4 16.54 -12.45 -15.32
C LEU A 4 15.17 -12.73 -15.97
N LEU A 5 14.76 -14.00 -16.12
CA LEU A 5 13.42 -14.34 -16.63
C LEU A 5 12.68 -15.42 -15.83
N LYS A 6 13.13 -15.77 -14.62
CA LYS A 6 12.42 -16.73 -13.74
C LYS A 6 11.54 -16.10 -12.65
N LEU A 7 11.47 -14.76 -12.57
CA LEU A 7 10.60 -14.06 -11.59
C LEU A 7 9.35 -13.42 -12.21
N TYR A 8 9.21 -13.42 -13.54
CA TYR A 8 8.03 -12.93 -14.27
C TYR A 8 7.06 -14.07 -14.68
N ARG A 9 6.99 -15.16 -13.89
CA ARG A 9 6.11 -16.30 -14.16
C ARG A 9 5.50 -16.87 -12.87
N TRP A 10 4.97 -15.99 -12.04
CA TRP A 10 4.04 -16.30 -10.93
C TRP A 10 2.76 -15.45 -11.07
N ARG A 11 2.21 -15.43 -12.29
CA ARG A 11 0.75 -15.35 -12.46
C ARG A 11 0.27 -16.79 -12.47
N GLU A 12 -0.87 -17.03 -11.80
CA GLU A 12 -1.68 -18.26 -11.81
C GLU A 12 -1.37 -19.29 -10.71
N THR A 13 -1.89 -19.04 -9.50
CA THR A 13 -2.69 -19.99 -8.68
C THR A 13 -3.00 -19.36 -7.32
N CYS A 14 -4.16 -18.70 -7.25
CA CYS A 14 -5.02 -18.44 -6.07
C CYS A 14 -6.00 -17.29 -6.43
N VAL A 15 -6.97 -17.63 -7.29
CA VAL A 15 -8.24 -16.91 -7.49
C VAL A 15 -8.97 -16.89 -6.14
N HIS A 16 -9.43 -15.76 -5.60
CA HIS A 16 -10.63 -15.05 -6.05
C HIS A 16 -10.36 -13.57 -6.37
N ARG A 17 -10.28 -13.28 -7.67
CA ARG A 17 -10.85 -12.06 -8.22
C ARG A 17 -12.33 -12.34 -8.45
N ASN A 18 -13.14 -12.15 -7.41
CA ASN A 18 -14.55 -11.81 -7.58
C ASN A 18 -14.67 -10.34 -7.16
N VAL A 19 -14.35 -9.47 -8.11
CA VAL A 19 -14.96 -8.15 -8.14
C VAL A 19 -15.70 -8.18 -9.46
N SER A 20 -17.00 -8.45 -9.41
CA SER A 20 -17.90 -8.16 -10.51
C SER A 20 -17.52 -6.80 -11.09
N GLU A 21 -17.45 -6.69 -12.41
CA GLU A 21 -17.16 -5.45 -13.13
C GLU A 21 -18.28 -4.41 -12.93
N SER A 22 -18.39 -3.92 -11.70
CA SER A 22 -19.19 -2.80 -11.25
C SER A 22 -18.22 -1.80 -10.61
N PHE A 23 -18.38 -0.51 -10.94
CA PHE A 23 -17.56 0.54 -10.34
C PHE A 23 -17.67 0.46 -8.82
N PRO A 24 -16.56 0.48 -8.05
CA PRO A 24 -16.65 0.39 -6.61
C PRO A 24 -17.47 1.57 -6.07
N SER A 25 -18.32 1.28 -5.10
CA SER A 25 -19.16 2.30 -4.46
C SER A 25 -18.28 3.40 -3.85
N SER A 26 -18.84 4.58 -3.63
CA SER A 26 -18.15 5.69 -2.96
C SER A 26 -17.61 5.28 -1.58
N SER A 27 -18.36 4.44 -0.86
CA SER A 27 -17.97 3.87 0.45
C SER A 27 -16.75 2.94 0.34
N GLU A 28 -16.74 2.02 -0.62
CA GLU A 28 -15.61 1.09 -0.82
C GLU A 28 -14.34 1.82 -1.28
N LYS A 29 -14.48 2.81 -2.17
CA LYS A 29 -13.38 3.68 -2.58
C LYS A 29 -12.80 4.42 -1.38
N ARG A 30 -13.65 5.01 -0.54
CA ARG A 30 -13.25 5.71 0.69
C ARG A 30 -12.54 4.76 1.66
N SER A 31 -13.07 3.56 1.84
CA SER A 31 -12.44 2.52 2.67
C SER A 31 -11.04 2.16 2.15
N ARG A 32 -10.89 1.90 0.84
CA ARG A 32 -9.59 1.58 0.24
C ARG A 32 -8.56 2.69 0.39
N ILE A 33 -8.95 3.95 0.15
CA ILE A 33 -8.07 5.12 0.33
C ILE A 33 -7.60 5.19 1.78
N ARG A 34 -8.51 5.01 2.75
CA ARG A 34 -8.17 5.01 4.17
C ARG A 34 -7.12 3.96 4.51
N LEU A 35 -7.30 2.71 4.05
CA LEU A 35 -6.33 1.64 4.30
C LEU A 35 -4.97 1.94 3.67
N CYS A 36 -4.93 2.54 2.48
CA CYS A 36 -3.69 2.96 1.82
C CYS A 36 -2.97 4.04 2.63
N LEU A 37 -3.71 5.06 3.09
CA LEU A 37 -3.17 6.13 3.93
C LEU A 37 -2.65 5.60 5.26
N ASP A 38 -3.35 4.65 5.89
CA ASP A 38 -2.93 4.06 7.16
C ASP A 38 -1.61 3.28 7.03
N VAL A 39 -1.45 2.50 5.95
CA VAL A 39 -0.17 1.80 5.66
C VAL A 39 0.93 2.82 5.35
N LEU A 40 0.66 3.82 4.52
CA LEU A 40 1.63 4.83 4.13
C LEU A 40 2.11 5.66 5.34
N ARG A 41 1.20 6.06 6.23
CA ARG A 41 1.50 6.72 7.53
C ARG A 41 2.31 5.81 8.47
N THR A 42 2.05 4.51 8.45
CA THR A 42 2.79 3.55 9.27
C THR A 42 4.24 3.45 8.82
N ILE A 43 4.47 3.40 7.50
CA ILE A 43 5.82 3.35 6.91
C ILE A 43 6.56 4.67 7.12
N SER A 44 5.88 5.82 6.98
CA SER A 44 6.51 7.14 7.19
C SER A 44 7.04 7.35 8.62
N ARG A 45 6.50 6.62 9.61
CA ARG A 45 6.99 6.58 10.99
C ARG A 45 8.20 5.66 11.20
N GLY A 46 8.78 5.12 10.13
CA GLY A 46 9.96 4.24 10.18
C GLY A 46 9.64 2.75 10.34
N VAL A 47 8.37 2.35 10.28
CA VAL A 47 8.00 0.92 10.36
C VAL A 47 8.20 0.26 9.00
N ALA A 48 9.31 -0.47 8.85
CA ALA A 48 9.73 -0.95 7.53
C ALA A 48 9.45 -2.45 7.28
N LYS A 49 9.35 -3.28 8.32
CA LYS A 49 9.11 -4.72 8.17
C LYS A 49 7.63 -5.01 7.90
N PRO A 50 7.25 -5.77 6.87
CA PRO A 50 5.84 -6.04 6.56
C PRO A 50 5.04 -6.60 7.74
N THR A 51 5.61 -7.52 8.53
CA THR A 51 4.96 -8.03 9.74
C THR A 51 4.69 -6.94 10.78
N ASN A 52 5.63 -6.00 10.96
CA ASN A 52 5.43 -4.89 11.90
C ASN A 52 4.42 -3.87 11.35
N ILE A 53 4.42 -3.63 10.04
CA ILE A 53 3.42 -2.78 9.38
C ILE A 53 2.03 -3.36 9.64
N MET A 54 1.84 -4.67 9.42
CA MET A 54 0.58 -5.38 9.68
C MET A 54 0.07 -5.17 11.10
N TYR A 55 0.92 -5.42 12.10
CA TYR A 55 0.56 -5.25 13.50
C TYR A 55 0.22 -3.80 13.86
N ARG A 56 0.80 -2.82 13.17
CA ARG A 56 0.58 -1.39 13.42
C ARG A 56 -0.62 -0.82 12.65
N SER A 57 -0.99 -1.42 11.53
CA SER A 57 -2.09 -0.96 10.67
C SER A 57 -3.41 -1.69 10.90
N ASN A 58 -3.49 -2.64 11.85
CA ASN A 58 -4.67 -3.47 12.12
C ASN A 58 -5.25 -4.16 10.87
N LEU A 59 -4.35 -4.66 10.00
CA LEU A 59 -4.72 -5.33 8.74
C LEU A 59 -4.47 -6.82 8.81
N SER A 60 -5.22 -7.59 8.03
CA SER A 60 -4.83 -8.96 7.70
C SER A 60 -3.58 -8.96 6.79
N TRP A 61 -2.79 -10.04 6.83
CA TRP A 61 -1.62 -10.19 5.95
C TRP A 61 -1.97 -10.05 4.47
N GLY A 62 -3.06 -10.69 4.02
CA GLY A 62 -3.50 -10.63 2.63
C GLY A 62 -3.91 -9.22 2.18
N THR A 63 -4.62 -8.49 3.04
CA THR A 63 -4.99 -7.08 2.76
C THR A 63 -3.76 -6.19 2.71
N LEU A 64 -2.84 -6.34 3.67
CA LEU A 64 -1.59 -5.57 3.70
C LEU A 64 -0.78 -5.77 2.42
N MET A 65 -0.57 -7.02 1.98
CA MET A 65 0.24 -7.30 0.80
C MET A 65 -0.34 -6.65 -0.45
N ARG A 66 -1.66 -6.74 -0.65
CA ARG A 66 -2.34 -6.05 -1.77
C ARG A 66 -2.15 -4.53 -1.74
N ILE A 67 -2.15 -3.94 -0.55
CA ILE A 67 -1.92 -2.49 -0.39
C ILE A 67 -0.46 -2.15 -0.66
N LEU A 68 0.50 -2.93 -0.14
CA LEU A 68 1.93 -2.71 -0.38
C LEU A 68 2.27 -2.86 -1.86
N ASP A 69 1.70 -3.82 -2.55
CA ASP A 69 1.85 -3.99 -4.01
C ASP A 69 1.33 -2.76 -4.74
N LEU A 70 0.10 -2.31 -4.43
CA LEU A 70 -0.48 -1.09 -5.02
C LEU A 70 0.36 0.16 -4.74
N LEU A 71 0.79 0.39 -3.50
CA LEU A 71 1.62 1.54 -3.13
C LEU A 71 2.98 1.51 -3.82
N THR A 72 3.52 0.31 -4.09
CA THR A 72 4.77 0.13 -4.82
C THR A 72 4.59 0.39 -6.32
N GLU A 73 3.53 -0.14 -6.91
CA GLU A 73 3.15 0.11 -8.32
C GLU A 73 2.95 1.60 -8.59
N GLU A 74 2.33 2.32 -7.65
CA GLU A 74 2.13 3.77 -7.72
C GLU A 74 3.39 4.59 -7.36
N GLY A 75 4.49 3.95 -6.95
CA GLY A 75 5.74 4.61 -6.59
C GLY A 75 5.67 5.46 -5.31
N LEU A 76 4.69 5.19 -4.44
CA LEU A 76 4.54 5.86 -3.14
C LEU A 76 5.42 5.24 -2.06
N VAL A 77 5.74 3.95 -2.23
CA VAL A 77 6.61 3.17 -1.37
C VAL A 77 7.58 2.40 -2.26
N GLU A 78 8.78 2.18 -1.77
CA GLU A 78 9.76 1.27 -2.37
C GLU A 78 10.13 0.18 -1.35
N PHE A 79 10.73 -0.90 -1.83
CA PHE A 79 11.27 -1.92 -0.95
C PHE A 79 12.65 -2.37 -1.38
N GLU A 80 13.43 -2.77 -0.39
CA GLU A 80 14.72 -3.41 -0.55
C GLU A 80 14.69 -4.81 0.08
N ILE A 81 15.54 -5.70 -0.42
CA ILE A 81 15.72 -7.04 0.15
C ILE A 81 17.02 -7.03 0.95
N ILE A 82 16.89 -7.07 2.28
CA ILE A 82 18.03 -7.21 3.20
C ILE A 82 18.09 -8.66 3.67
N GLY A 83 19.03 -9.42 3.11
CA GLY A 83 19.16 -10.85 3.32
C GLY A 83 17.96 -11.61 2.77
N LYS A 84 17.09 -12.12 3.66
CA LYS A 84 15.85 -12.84 3.30
C LYS A 84 14.57 -12.03 3.58
N ARG A 85 14.69 -10.76 3.98
CA ARG A 85 13.56 -9.95 4.45
C ARG A 85 13.33 -8.77 3.51
N LYS A 86 12.07 -8.51 3.17
CA LYS A 86 11.65 -7.27 2.51
C LYS A 86 11.52 -6.15 3.54
N ILE A 87 12.05 -4.99 3.22
CA ILE A 87 12.03 -3.77 4.05
C ILE A 87 11.47 -2.66 3.18
N TYR A 88 10.38 -2.04 3.63
CA TYR A 88 9.66 -1.00 2.91
C TYR A 88 10.05 0.38 3.40
N ARG A 89 10.18 1.34 2.47
CA ARG A 89 10.51 2.74 2.75
C ARG A 89 9.58 3.64 1.96
N ILE A 90 9.15 4.72 2.58
CA ILE A 90 8.33 5.72 1.89
C ILE A 90 9.19 6.51 0.92
N THR A 91 8.67 6.76 -0.29
CA THR A 91 9.34 7.61 -1.28
C THR A 91 9.01 9.08 -1.02
N ARG A 92 9.72 9.99 -1.69
CA ARG A 92 9.36 11.43 -1.66
C ARG A 92 7.92 11.65 -2.16
N LYS A 93 7.53 10.98 -3.25
CA LYS A 93 6.17 11.01 -3.79
C LYS A 93 5.14 10.53 -2.75
N GLY A 94 5.47 9.49 -1.98
CA GLY A 94 4.64 9.00 -0.88
C GLY A 94 4.45 10.04 0.24
N LEU A 95 5.53 10.71 0.64
CA LEU A 95 5.47 11.79 1.64
C LEU A 95 4.63 12.97 1.16
N ASP A 96 4.83 13.41 -0.07
CA ASP A 96 4.06 14.51 -0.68
C ASP A 96 2.56 14.15 -0.75
N THR A 97 2.25 12.89 -1.06
CA THR A 97 0.87 12.39 -1.09
C THR A 97 0.22 12.41 0.30
N LEU A 98 0.95 12.02 1.35
CA LEU A 98 0.45 12.13 2.73
C LEU A 98 0.17 13.58 3.13
N GLU A 99 1.05 14.50 2.75
CA GLU A 99 0.89 15.93 3.02
C GLU A 99 -0.34 16.50 2.31
N TYR A 100 -0.52 16.16 1.03
CA TYR A 100 -1.67 16.58 0.24
C TYR A 100 -3.00 16.12 0.85
N TYR A 101 -3.08 14.84 1.25
CA TYR A 101 -4.29 14.32 1.88
C TYR A 101 -4.57 14.96 3.24
N ARG A 102 -3.54 15.26 4.04
CA ARG A 102 -3.73 15.94 5.33
C ARG A 102 -4.35 17.32 5.14
N LYS A 103 -3.85 18.11 4.19
CA LYS A 103 -4.41 19.43 3.86
C LYS A 103 -5.87 19.35 3.42
N ILE A 104 -6.21 18.33 2.63
CA ILE A 104 -7.59 18.09 2.23
C ILE A 104 -8.46 17.77 3.45
N GLU A 105 -8.03 16.85 4.33
CA GLU A 105 -8.75 16.52 5.56
C GLU A 105 -8.98 17.77 6.43
N GLU A 106 -7.96 18.62 6.59
CA GLU A 106 -8.04 19.89 7.33
C GLU A 106 -9.06 20.87 6.72
N ILE A 107 -9.05 21.05 5.40
CA ILE A 107 -10.02 21.91 4.70
C ILE A 107 -11.45 21.40 4.92
N PHE A 108 -11.69 20.10 4.75
CA PHE A 108 -13.01 19.52 4.95
C PHE A 108 -13.51 19.67 6.39
N MET A 109 -12.63 19.53 7.39
CA MET A 109 -12.99 19.75 8.80
C MET A 109 -13.21 21.22 9.16
N SER A 110 -12.69 22.17 8.37
CA SER A 110 -12.83 23.61 8.63
C SER A 110 -14.11 24.22 8.03
N ILE A 111 -14.86 23.45 7.26
CA ILE A 111 -16.10 23.88 6.58
C ILE A 111 -17.35 23.47 7.38
N GLU A 112 -17.18 22.66 8.43
CA GLU A 112 -18.23 22.20 9.37
C GLU A 112 -18.30 23.12 10.60
#